data_AF-A0A8T5RK61-F1
#
_entry.id   AF-A0A8T5RK61-F1
#
_cell.length_a   1.000
_cell.length_b   1.000
_cell.length_c   1.000
_cell.angle_alpha   90.00
_cell.angle_beta   90.00
_cell.angle_gamma   90.00
#
_symmetry.space_group_name_H-M   'P 1'
#
loop_
_entity.id
_entity.type
_entity.pdbx_description
1 polymer ?
#
loop_
_entity_poly.entity_id
_entity_poly.type
_entity_poly.pdbx_seq_one_letter_code
_entity_poly.pdbx_strand_id
1 'polypeptide(L)'
;MITGFSIILDEDVLYCSNEDKYSLFETILFIEKLINSINPKHIWRLNSIFFEDNGTNEGIIIEHIITKENRNLFYCISGNFDISSQETHDMINEFHEKIEASYNSIELLEKASKSSMLNDMISLTIDYIKLKYSDNVGSVKKDKDIETQVIDFDNGNKILYCGISNQGLPIISKLYNIDFIDTLKEDSNDEKIEVFSSKLSAKLATIAMNTLIRAQTNIKEIHIHDLRDDLENIVILYGYIHGYSLDFVASGDLFQISNKFLELKEKISKEEILSEDFVGDLKPFKHLNKYLNNLIQESAK
;
A
#
# COMPACT_ATOMS: atom_id res chain seq x y z
N MET A 1 14.54 10.06 9.39
CA MET A 1 15.64 10.39 8.46
C MET A 1 15.28 9.96 7.05
N ILE A 2 15.46 10.85 6.08
CA ILE A 2 15.18 10.60 4.65
C ILE A 2 16.29 9.73 4.05
N THR A 3 15.92 8.67 3.32
CA THR A 3 16.85 7.66 2.79
C THR A 3 16.93 7.65 1.26
N GLY A 4 15.94 8.18 0.56
CA GLY A 4 15.94 8.23 -0.90
C GLY A 4 14.77 9.01 -1.50
N PHE A 5 14.95 9.44 -2.75
CA PHE A 5 13.96 10.12 -3.57
C PHE A 5 13.81 9.37 -4.89
N SER A 6 12.61 9.39 -5.47
CA SER A 6 12.35 8.78 -6.77
C SER A 6 11.33 9.57 -7.57
N ILE A 7 11.46 9.49 -8.90
CA ILE A 7 10.44 9.94 -9.84
C ILE A 7 10.13 8.77 -10.75
N ILE A 8 8.85 8.39 -10.82
CA ILE A 8 8.38 7.23 -11.57
C ILE A 8 7.30 7.69 -12.54
N LEU A 9 7.40 7.26 -13.80
CA LEU A 9 6.41 7.55 -14.82
C LEU A 9 5.97 6.24 -15.47
N ASP A 10 4.70 5.92 -15.32
CA ASP A 10 4.10 4.66 -15.74
C ASP A 10 4.89 3.45 -15.19
N GLU A 11 5.50 2.66 -16.07
CA GLU A 11 6.29 1.48 -15.70
C GLU A 11 7.79 1.76 -15.52
N ASP A 12 8.23 3.02 -15.68
CA ASP A 12 9.65 3.40 -15.69
C ASP A 12 10.03 4.27 -14.48
N VAL A 13 11.08 3.85 -13.75
CA VAL A 13 11.72 4.68 -12.73
C VAL A 13 12.66 5.67 -13.45
N LEU A 14 12.21 6.91 -13.64
CA LEU A 14 12.96 7.93 -14.36
C LEU A 14 14.17 8.45 -13.57
N TYR A 15 14.09 8.42 -12.24
CA TYR A 15 15.16 8.88 -11.37
C TYR A 15 15.09 8.16 -10.02
N CYS A 16 16.25 7.78 -9.48
CA CYS A 16 16.41 7.30 -8.12
C CYS A 16 17.65 7.93 -7.49
N SER A 17 17.51 8.58 -6.34
CA SER A 17 18.66 9.25 -5.69
C SER A 17 19.60 8.28 -4.97
N ASN A 18 19.14 7.06 -4.71
CA ASN A 18 19.87 6.03 -3.98
C ASN A 18 19.55 4.67 -4.60
N GLU A 19 20.50 4.11 -5.35
CA GLU A 19 20.34 2.84 -6.06
C GLU A 19 20.00 1.67 -5.13
N ASP A 20 20.46 1.69 -3.87
CA ASP A 20 20.12 0.66 -2.87
C ASP A 20 18.61 0.67 -2.53
N LYS A 21 17.91 1.77 -2.83
CA LYS A 21 16.46 1.93 -2.64
C LYS A 21 15.66 1.71 -3.93
N TYR A 22 16.31 1.44 -5.06
CA TYR A 22 15.62 1.25 -6.33
C TYR A 22 14.53 0.17 -6.24
N SER A 23 14.86 -1.01 -5.71
CA SER A 23 13.88 -2.10 -5.56
C SER A 23 12.77 -1.79 -4.55
N LEU A 24 13.01 -0.90 -3.60
CA LEU A 24 11.95 -0.41 -2.71
C LEU A 24 10.92 0.41 -3.51
N PHE A 25 11.39 1.35 -4.34
CA PHE A 25 10.54 2.17 -5.20
C PHE A 25 9.85 1.38 -6.31
N GLU A 26 10.47 0.31 -6.85
CA GLU A 26 9.82 -0.60 -7.80
C GLU A 26 8.52 -1.21 -7.24
N THR A 27 8.36 -1.29 -5.92
CA THR A 27 7.11 -1.74 -5.29
C THR A 27 5.90 -0.94 -5.76
N ILE A 28 6.08 0.36 -6.04
CA ILE A 28 5.03 1.26 -6.53
C ILE A 28 4.48 0.77 -7.87
N LEU A 29 5.31 0.22 -8.75
CA LEU A 29 4.89 -0.31 -10.06
C LEU A 29 3.93 -1.49 -9.93
N PHE A 30 4.14 -2.36 -8.93
CA PHE A 30 3.24 -3.49 -8.67
C PHE A 30 1.90 -3.01 -8.08
N ILE A 31 1.95 -1.97 -7.25
CA ILE A 31 0.75 -1.38 -6.64
C ILE A 31 -0.06 -0.59 -7.68
N GLU A 32 0.59 0.13 -8.59
CA GLU A 32 -0.06 0.81 -9.72
C GLU A 32 -0.86 -0.19 -10.57
N LYS A 33 -0.27 -1.34 -10.89
CA LYS A 33 -0.94 -2.43 -11.62
C LYS A 33 -2.11 -3.04 -10.87
N LEU A 34 -2.08 -3.02 -9.52
CA LEU A 34 -3.21 -3.42 -8.69
C LEU A 34 -4.32 -2.37 -8.78
N ILE A 35 -4.01 -1.11 -8.50
CA ILE A 35 -4.96 0.00 -8.49
C ILE A 35 -5.68 0.09 -9.84
N ASN A 36 -4.95 0.11 -10.96
CA ASN A 36 -5.55 0.21 -12.29
C ASN A 36 -6.51 -0.95 -12.61
N SER A 37 -6.29 -2.13 -12.05
CA SER A 37 -7.17 -3.28 -12.30
C SER A 37 -8.45 -3.31 -11.48
N ILE A 38 -8.46 -2.64 -10.33
CA ILE A 38 -9.62 -2.58 -9.43
C ILE A 38 -10.39 -1.27 -9.65
N ASN A 39 -9.68 -0.23 -10.09
CA ASN A 39 -10.16 1.13 -10.20
C ASN A 39 -9.82 1.74 -11.57
N PRO A 40 -10.47 1.26 -12.66
CA PRO A 40 -10.16 1.70 -14.01
C PRO A 40 -10.55 3.16 -14.29
N LYS A 41 -11.33 3.80 -13.42
CA LYS A 41 -11.69 5.22 -13.56
C LYS A 41 -10.62 6.17 -13.01
N HIS A 42 -9.51 5.64 -12.50
CA HIS A 42 -8.40 6.42 -11.94
C HIS A 42 -8.88 7.49 -10.95
N ILE A 43 -9.74 7.10 -10.00
CA ILE A 43 -10.20 7.96 -8.90
C ILE A 43 -9.40 7.73 -7.60
N TRP A 44 -8.52 6.73 -7.58
CA TRP A 44 -7.70 6.41 -6.41
C TRP A 44 -6.29 6.91 -6.65
N ARG A 45 -5.70 7.49 -5.62
CA ARG A 45 -4.32 7.99 -5.61
C ARG A 45 -3.54 7.25 -4.56
N LEU A 46 -2.35 6.81 -4.94
CA LEU A 46 -1.46 6.12 -4.01
C LEU A 46 -0.82 7.23 -3.18
N ASN A 47 -0.99 7.18 -1.87
CA ASN A 47 -0.52 8.21 -0.95
C ASN A 47 0.76 7.78 -0.25
N SER A 48 0.77 6.56 0.29
CA SER A 48 1.94 6.09 1.03
C SER A 48 2.02 4.58 1.12
N ILE A 49 3.23 4.10 1.46
CA ILE A 49 3.52 2.69 1.69
C ILE A 49 4.42 2.58 2.93
N PHE A 50 4.13 1.62 3.80
CA PHE A 50 4.94 1.30 4.96
C PHE A 50 5.57 -0.07 4.86
N PHE A 51 6.82 -0.12 5.27
CA PHE A 51 7.65 -1.32 5.31
C PHE A 51 8.23 -1.52 6.70
N GLU A 52 8.41 -2.79 7.07
CA GLU A 52 9.05 -3.18 8.31
C GLU A 52 9.88 -4.46 8.10
N ASP A 53 11.13 -4.41 8.56
CA ASP A 53 11.99 -5.57 8.67
C ASP A 53 12.72 -5.58 10.02
N ASN A 54 12.53 -6.64 10.81
CA ASN A 54 13.20 -6.83 12.10
C ASN A 54 13.14 -5.62 13.03
N GLY A 55 12.01 -4.90 13.05
CA GLY A 55 11.80 -3.69 13.85
C GLY A 55 12.39 -2.40 13.25
N THR A 56 12.98 -2.47 12.06
CA THR A 56 13.36 -1.30 11.26
C THR A 56 12.18 -0.91 10.38
N ASN A 57 11.72 0.34 10.52
CA ASN A 57 10.60 0.87 9.75
C ASN A 57 11.07 1.84 8.69
N GLU A 58 10.47 1.77 7.51
CA GLU A 58 10.67 2.70 6.42
C GLU A 58 9.33 2.98 5.75
N GLY A 59 9.04 4.26 5.52
CA GLY A 59 7.87 4.71 4.78
C GLY A 59 8.27 5.30 3.45
N ILE A 60 7.38 5.22 2.47
CA ILE A 60 7.40 6.06 1.27
C ILE A 60 6.19 6.96 1.31
N ILE A 61 6.39 8.27 1.29
CA ILE A 61 5.35 9.26 0.97
C ILE A 61 5.36 9.50 -0.54
N ILE A 62 4.17 9.58 -1.13
CA ILE A 62 3.97 9.57 -2.58
C ILE A 62 2.98 10.67 -2.95
N GLU A 63 3.40 11.53 -3.87
CA GLU A 63 2.50 12.40 -4.62
C GLU A 63 2.19 11.71 -5.95
N HIS A 64 0.97 11.17 -6.07
CA HIS A 64 0.51 10.46 -7.27
C HIS A 64 -0.35 11.40 -8.13
N ILE A 65 0.10 11.64 -9.36
CA ILE A 65 -0.55 12.51 -10.33
C ILE A 65 -0.97 11.69 -11.55
N ILE A 66 -2.22 11.85 -11.99
CA ILE A 66 -2.67 11.38 -13.31
C ILE A 66 -2.63 12.55 -14.28
N THR A 67 -1.84 12.41 -15.33
CA THR A 67 -1.65 13.50 -16.30
C THR A 67 -2.84 13.62 -17.25
N LYS A 68 -2.86 14.68 -18.07
CA LYS A 68 -3.92 14.89 -19.08
C LYS A 68 -3.96 13.77 -20.12
N GLU A 69 -2.83 13.14 -20.38
CA GLU A 69 -2.65 11.99 -21.27
C GLU A 69 -2.96 10.65 -20.57
N ASN A 70 -3.51 10.68 -19.36
CA ASN A 70 -3.83 9.51 -18.53
C ASN A 70 -2.60 8.64 -18.19
N ARG A 71 -1.46 9.29 -17.96
CA ARG A 71 -0.22 8.65 -17.49
C ARG A 71 -0.11 8.77 -15.97
N ASN A 72 0.51 7.79 -15.33
CA ASN A 72 0.71 7.77 -13.89
C ASN A 72 2.09 8.34 -13.57
N LEU A 73 2.15 9.48 -12.88
CA LEU A 73 3.40 10.11 -12.45
C LEU A 73 3.45 10.09 -10.92
N PHE A 74 4.55 9.60 -10.37
CA PHE A 74 4.78 9.50 -8.94
C PHE A 74 6.05 10.26 -8.56
N TYR A 75 5.92 11.19 -7.63
CA TYR A 75 7.04 11.74 -6.87
C TYR A 75 7.08 11.02 -5.54
N CYS A 76 8.27 10.54 -5.14
CA CYS A 76 8.39 9.67 -3.97
C CYS A 76 9.54 10.10 -3.09
N ILE A 77 9.33 10.06 -1.78
CA ILE A 77 10.37 10.23 -0.77
C ILE A 77 10.28 9.05 0.19
N SER A 78 11.40 8.38 0.41
CA SER A 78 11.53 7.26 1.34
C SER A 78 12.31 7.67 2.59
N GLY A 79 11.98 7.07 3.72
CA GLY A 79 12.74 7.22 4.95
C GLY A 79 12.01 6.76 6.20
N ASN A 80 12.70 6.85 7.33
CA ASN A 80 12.09 6.62 8.63
C ASN A 80 11.56 7.96 9.17
N PHE A 81 10.36 8.34 8.73
CA PHE A 81 9.66 9.53 9.20
C PHE A 81 8.14 9.30 9.30
N ASP A 82 7.48 10.08 10.13
CA ASP A 82 6.02 10.07 10.28
C ASP A 82 5.35 10.62 9.02
N ILE A 83 4.82 9.72 8.19
CA ILE A 83 4.18 10.08 6.93
C ILE A 83 2.86 10.85 7.10
N SER A 84 2.28 10.86 8.30
CA SER A 84 1.02 11.55 8.60
C SER A 84 1.24 13.00 9.04
N SER A 85 2.50 13.40 9.23
CA SER A 85 2.83 14.76 9.65
C SER A 85 2.64 15.75 8.50
N GLN A 86 2.19 16.96 8.85
CA GLN A 86 2.04 18.04 7.88
C GLN A 86 3.39 18.37 7.22
N GLU A 87 4.48 18.31 7.97
CA GLU A 87 5.83 18.55 7.46
C GLU A 87 6.23 17.52 6.40
N THR A 88 5.80 16.26 6.53
CA THR A 88 6.03 15.24 5.49
C THR A 88 5.24 15.56 4.22
N HIS A 89 4.00 16.02 4.34
CA HIS A 89 3.21 16.46 3.19
C HIS A 89 3.81 17.69 2.52
N ASP A 90 4.25 18.69 3.29
CA ASP A 90 4.94 19.87 2.78
C ASP A 90 6.24 19.50 2.07
N MET A 91 6.97 18.52 2.60
CA MET A 91 8.22 18.00 2.03
C MET A 91 8.01 17.37 0.64
N ILE A 92 7.01 16.50 0.47
CA ILE A 92 6.74 15.87 -0.83
C ILE A 92 6.18 16.88 -1.84
N ASN A 93 5.33 17.80 -1.40
CA ASN A 93 4.80 18.86 -2.25
C ASN A 93 5.91 19.77 -2.75
N GLU A 94 6.83 20.19 -1.87
CA GLU A 94 7.95 21.03 -2.28
C GLU A 94 8.95 20.30 -3.20
N PHE A 95 9.11 18.98 -3.02
CA PHE A 95 9.86 18.16 -3.98
C PHE A 95 9.22 18.20 -5.36
N HIS A 96 7.93 17.90 -5.43
CA HIS A 96 7.15 17.93 -6.67
C HIS A 96 7.24 19.32 -7.34
N GLU A 97 6.89 20.40 -6.64
CA GLU A 97 6.84 21.76 -7.20
C GLU A 97 8.20 22.22 -7.77
N LYS A 98 9.31 21.91 -7.08
CA LYS A 98 10.66 22.30 -7.55
C LYS A 98 11.08 21.53 -8.80
N ILE A 99 10.68 20.26 -8.91
CA ILE A 99 10.94 19.46 -10.11
C ILE A 99 10.07 19.98 -11.26
N GLU A 100 8.78 20.22 -11.04
CA GLU A 100 7.87 20.73 -12.06
C GLU A 100 8.32 22.12 -12.57
N ALA A 101 8.82 22.99 -11.69
CA ALA A 101 9.37 24.29 -12.08
C ALA A 101 10.57 24.17 -13.03
N SER A 102 11.32 23.06 -12.96
CA SER A 102 12.47 22.77 -13.83
C SER A 102 12.08 21.98 -15.08
N TYR A 103 11.08 21.11 -14.97
CA TYR A 103 10.59 20.19 -15.99
C TYR A 103 9.06 20.24 -16.06
N ASN A 104 8.53 21.31 -16.65
CA ASN A 104 7.09 21.62 -16.66
C ASN A 104 6.24 20.79 -17.65
N SER A 105 6.81 19.74 -18.23
CA SER A 105 6.11 18.81 -19.11
C SER A 105 6.71 17.41 -18.98
N ILE A 106 5.88 16.39 -19.22
CA ILE A 106 6.31 14.99 -19.18
C ILE A 106 7.41 14.75 -20.23
N GLU A 107 7.28 15.32 -21.43
CA GLU A 107 8.25 15.14 -22.49
C GLU A 107 9.62 15.72 -22.12
N LEU A 108 9.64 16.87 -21.41
CA LEU A 108 10.87 17.45 -20.91
C LEU A 108 11.50 16.58 -19.83
N LEU A 109 10.68 16.06 -18.91
CA LEU A 109 11.14 15.16 -17.84
C LEU A 109 11.70 13.84 -18.40
N GLU A 110 11.00 13.18 -19.31
CA GLU A 110 11.44 11.95 -19.99
C GLU A 110 12.68 12.15 -20.88
N LYS A 111 12.80 13.33 -21.50
CA LYS A 111 13.99 13.66 -22.26
C LYS A 111 15.18 13.91 -21.33
N ALA A 112 14.94 14.59 -20.21
CA ALA A 112 15.96 14.88 -19.23
C ALA A 112 16.44 13.62 -18.50
N SER A 113 15.58 12.64 -18.23
CA SER A 113 15.96 11.37 -17.58
C SER A 113 17.00 10.55 -18.35
N LYS A 114 17.12 10.79 -19.66
CA LYS A 114 18.15 10.18 -20.51
C LYS A 114 19.49 10.93 -20.46
N SER A 115 19.56 12.04 -19.74
CA SER A 115 20.74 12.89 -19.60
C SER A 115 21.29 12.85 -18.19
N SER A 116 22.61 12.77 -18.04
CA SER A 116 23.27 12.85 -16.73
C SER A 116 23.01 14.18 -16.00
N MET A 117 22.67 15.25 -16.72
CA MET A 117 22.37 16.57 -16.14
C MET A 117 21.11 16.57 -15.26
N LEU A 118 20.17 15.64 -15.46
CA LEU A 118 19.00 15.53 -14.60
C LEU A 118 19.44 15.25 -13.15
N ASN A 119 20.39 14.32 -12.99
CA ASN A 119 20.87 13.92 -11.67
C ASN A 119 21.48 15.11 -10.92
N ASP A 120 22.28 15.93 -11.61
CA ASP A 120 22.92 17.10 -11.00
C ASP A 120 21.87 18.12 -10.53
N MET A 121 20.87 18.42 -11.38
CA MET A 121 19.81 19.38 -11.06
C MET A 121 18.90 18.90 -9.93
N ILE A 122 18.49 17.64 -9.98
CA ILE A 122 17.63 17.05 -8.94
C ILE A 122 18.40 16.94 -7.61
N SER A 123 19.70 16.64 -7.64
CA SER A 123 20.51 16.53 -6.41
C SER A 123 20.53 17.85 -5.63
N LEU A 124 20.58 19.00 -6.31
CA LEU A 124 20.49 20.31 -5.65
C LEU A 124 19.14 20.51 -4.94
N THR A 125 18.05 20.11 -5.59
CA THR A 125 16.71 20.12 -4.99
C THR A 125 16.64 19.20 -3.77
N ILE A 126 17.18 18.00 -3.88
CA ILE A 126 17.22 17.02 -2.78
C ILE A 126 18.04 17.54 -1.60
N ASP A 127 19.22 18.10 -1.85
CA ASP A 127 20.08 18.63 -0.79
C ASP A 127 19.40 19.77 -0.04
N TYR A 128 18.70 20.65 -0.77
CA TYR A 128 17.87 21.69 -0.16
C TYR A 128 16.76 21.09 0.73
N ILE A 129 16.02 20.10 0.25
CA ILE A 129 14.92 19.46 0.99
C ILE A 129 15.46 18.76 2.24
N LYS A 130 16.53 17.98 2.10
CA LYS A 130 17.19 17.34 3.24
C LYS A 130 17.64 18.39 4.26
N LEU A 131 18.26 19.48 3.84
CA LEU A 131 18.69 20.54 4.76
C LEU A 131 17.52 21.18 5.51
N LYS A 132 16.39 21.41 4.84
CA LYS A 132 15.20 22.07 5.42
C LYS A 132 14.43 21.16 6.37
N TYR A 133 14.31 19.87 6.04
CA TYR A 133 13.38 18.96 6.73
C TYR A 133 14.06 17.92 7.61
N SER A 134 15.36 17.61 7.44
CA SER A 134 16.03 16.50 8.15
C SER A 134 15.89 16.53 9.68
N ASP A 135 15.84 17.72 10.28
CA ASP A 135 15.69 17.92 11.72
C ASP A 135 14.22 18.02 12.18
N ASN A 136 13.27 18.19 11.25
CA ASN A 136 11.87 18.54 11.54
C ASN A 136 10.89 17.40 11.24
N VAL A 137 11.21 16.47 10.33
CA VAL A 137 10.34 15.32 10.10
C VAL A 137 10.51 14.35 11.25
N GLY A 138 9.50 14.24 12.10
CA GLY A 138 9.51 13.31 13.24
C GLY A 138 9.85 11.90 12.78
N SER A 139 10.66 11.16 13.53
CA SER A 139 10.84 9.72 13.30
C SER A 139 9.51 9.01 13.50
N VAL A 140 9.25 7.92 12.78
CA VAL A 140 8.08 7.06 13.04
C VAL A 140 8.11 6.71 14.53
N LYS A 141 7.18 7.29 15.31
CA LYS A 141 7.06 6.90 16.71
C LYS A 141 6.64 5.45 16.72
N LYS A 142 7.50 4.62 17.30
CA LYS A 142 7.17 3.27 17.75
C LYS A 142 5.84 3.29 18.47
N ASP A 143 5.07 2.25 18.20
CA ASP A 143 4.04 1.77 19.10
C ASP A 143 3.02 2.85 19.43
N LYS A 144 2.00 2.92 18.57
CA LYS A 144 0.68 2.77 19.13
C LYS A 144 0.71 1.42 19.90
N ASP A 145 1.24 1.44 21.12
CA ASP A 145 0.86 0.56 22.22
C ASP A 145 -0.62 0.86 22.43
N ILE A 146 -1.44 0.41 21.48
CA ILE A 146 -2.87 0.36 21.66
C ILE A 146 -2.97 -0.78 22.66
N GLU A 147 -2.96 -0.44 23.95
CA GLU A 147 -3.79 -1.18 24.89
C GLU A 147 -5.05 -1.51 24.11
N THR A 148 -5.31 -2.80 23.91
CA THR A 148 -6.37 -3.33 23.05
C THR A 148 -7.70 -2.91 23.69
N GLN A 149 -8.02 -1.62 23.57
CA GLN A 149 -9.29 -1.07 23.93
C GLN A 149 -10.18 -1.56 22.81
N VAL A 150 -11.15 -2.38 23.21
CA VAL A 150 -12.22 -2.81 22.33
C VAL A 150 -12.94 -1.54 21.91
N ILE A 151 -12.60 -1.04 20.73
CA ILE A 151 -13.27 0.09 20.09
C ILE A 151 -14.19 -0.55 19.07
N ASP A 152 -15.48 -0.30 19.24
CA ASP A 152 -16.49 -0.82 18.34
C ASP A 152 -16.21 -0.34 16.91
N PHE A 153 -16.28 -1.27 15.96
CA PHE A 153 -16.08 -0.99 14.55
C PHE A 153 -17.33 -0.28 14.03
N ASP A 154 -17.24 1.03 13.84
CA ASP A 154 -18.38 1.87 13.47
C ASP A 154 -18.90 1.53 12.05
N ASN A 155 -20.19 1.82 11.82
CA ASN A 155 -20.91 1.65 10.56
C ASN A 155 -20.32 2.47 9.39
N GLY A 156 -19.52 3.49 9.68
CA GLY A 156 -18.80 4.26 8.66
C GLY A 156 -17.66 3.48 8.00
N ASN A 157 -17.13 2.45 8.67
CA ASN A 157 -16.03 1.65 8.14
C ASN A 157 -16.54 0.53 7.23
N LYS A 158 -15.81 0.28 6.14
CA LYS A 158 -16.15 -0.75 5.16
C LYS A 158 -14.98 -1.70 5.00
N ILE A 159 -15.18 -2.97 5.37
CA ILE A 159 -14.27 -4.04 4.97
C ILE A 159 -14.59 -4.40 3.53
N LEU A 160 -13.57 -4.39 2.67
CA LEU A 160 -13.71 -4.66 1.23
C LEU A 160 -13.32 -6.10 0.93
N TYR A 161 -12.17 -6.52 1.45
CA TYR A 161 -11.56 -7.81 1.20
C TYR A 161 -10.77 -8.30 2.40
N CYS A 162 -10.77 -9.60 2.63
CA CYS A 162 -9.81 -10.27 3.51
C CYS A 162 -9.41 -11.60 2.89
N GLY A 163 -8.14 -11.98 2.97
CA GLY A 163 -7.66 -13.27 2.51
C GLY A 163 -6.41 -13.75 3.19
N ILE A 164 -6.20 -15.06 3.14
CA ILE A 164 -4.97 -15.72 3.55
C ILE A 164 -4.33 -16.31 2.30
N SER A 165 -3.04 -16.07 2.11
CA SER A 165 -2.26 -16.63 1.03
C SER A 165 -0.96 -17.25 1.52
N ASN A 166 -0.33 -18.10 0.71
CA ASN A 166 1.02 -18.61 0.96
C ASN A 166 1.79 -18.60 -0.35
N GLN A 167 2.99 -18.00 -0.35
CA GLN A 167 3.86 -17.94 -1.54
C GLN A 167 3.16 -17.49 -2.84
N GLY A 168 2.27 -16.49 -2.75
CA GLY A 168 1.55 -15.99 -3.93
C GLY A 168 0.26 -16.74 -4.26
N LEU A 169 -0.06 -17.84 -3.56
CA LEU A 169 -1.23 -18.66 -3.79
C LEU A 169 -2.37 -18.34 -2.80
N PRO A 170 -3.57 -17.96 -3.29
CA PRO A 170 -4.74 -17.77 -2.46
C PRO A 170 -5.15 -19.08 -1.78
N ILE A 171 -5.37 -19.06 -0.46
CA ILE A 171 -5.85 -20.21 0.30
C ILE A 171 -7.32 -20.06 0.63
N ILE A 172 -7.67 -18.96 1.27
CA ILE A 172 -9.05 -18.55 1.51
C ILE A 172 -9.16 -17.04 1.32
N SER A 173 -10.27 -16.59 0.77
CA SER A 173 -10.54 -15.16 0.65
C SER A 173 -12.04 -14.89 0.67
N LYS A 174 -12.38 -13.68 1.05
CA LYS A 174 -13.75 -13.19 1.00
C LYS A 174 -13.77 -11.74 0.56
N LEU A 175 -14.65 -11.47 -0.39
CA LEU A 175 -15.02 -10.13 -0.79
C LEU A 175 -16.33 -9.77 -0.09
N TYR A 176 -16.41 -8.55 0.45
CA TYR A 176 -17.48 -8.13 1.35
C TYR A 176 -18.34 -7.02 0.77
N ASN A 177 -17.70 -6.00 0.20
CA ASN A 177 -18.39 -4.83 -0.34
C ASN A 177 -18.08 -4.72 -1.85
N ILE A 178 -18.93 -5.36 -2.65
CA ILE A 178 -18.81 -5.41 -4.11
C ILE A 178 -19.06 -4.03 -4.72
N ASP A 179 -19.93 -3.23 -4.08
CA ASP A 179 -20.27 -1.87 -4.50
C ASP A 179 -19.10 -0.89 -4.40
N PHE A 180 -17.98 -1.29 -3.78
CA PHE A 180 -16.78 -0.48 -3.77
C PHE A 180 -15.91 -0.68 -5.03
N ILE A 181 -16.13 -1.79 -5.75
CA ILE A 181 -15.34 -2.20 -6.91
C ILE A 181 -16.10 -1.88 -8.18
N ASP A 182 -15.68 -0.82 -8.86
CA ASP A 182 -16.36 -0.31 -10.06
C ASP A 182 -16.50 -1.37 -11.16
N THR A 183 -15.57 -2.31 -11.28
CA THR A 183 -15.64 -3.41 -12.27
C THR A 183 -16.72 -4.45 -11.97
N LEU A 184 -17.27 -4.47 -10.75
CA LEU A 184 -18.28 -5.46 -10.31
C LEU A 184 -19.68 -4.86 -10.08
N LYS A 185 -19.83 -3.53 -10.15
CA LYS A 185 -21.10 -2.83 -9.85
C LYS A 185 -22.27 -3.18 -10.77
N GLU A 186 -22.02 -3.37 -12.07
CA GLU A 186 -23.10 -3.38 -13.07
C GLU A 186 -23.53 -4.79 -13.51
N ASP A 187 -22.72 -5.82 -13.28
CA ASP A 187 -23.00 -7.19 -13.79
C ASP A 187 -22.24 -8.26 -12.98
N SER A 188 -22.31 -8.22 -11.65
CA SER A 188 -21.68 -9.23 -10.78
C SER A 188 -22.55 -10.48 -10.67
N ASN A 189 -21.90 -11.65 -10.81
CA ASN A 189 -22.43 -12.94 -10.43
C ASN A 189 -21.37 -13.68 -9.59
N ASP A 190 -21.74 -14.79 -8.95
CA ASP A 190 -20.85 -15.53 -8.06
C ASP A 190 -19.53 -15.91 -8.73
N GLU A 191 -19.57 -16.35 -9.99
CA GLU A 191 -18.37 -16.72 -10.77
C GLU A 191 -17.44 -15.52 -10.99
N LYS A 192 -17.96 -14.35 -11.37
CA LYS A 192 -17.16 -13.13 -11.56
C LYS A 192 -16.58 -12.63 -10.24
N ILE A 193 -17.34 -12.72 -9.15
CA ILE A 193 -16.88 -12.35 -7.81
C ILE A 193 -15.74 -13.28 -7.38
N GLU A 194 -15.88 -14.59 -7.61
CA GLU A 194 -14.85 -15.58 -7.30
C GLU A 194 -13.58 -15.34 -8.12
N VAL A 195 -13.71 -15.16 -9.44
CA VAL A 195 -12.58 -14.84 -10.34
C VAL A 195 -11.90 -13.55 -9.94
N PHE A 196 -12.67 -12.51 -9.60
CA PHE A 196 -12.13 -11.24 -9.13
C PHE A 196 -11.39 -11.40 -7.79
N SER A 197 -12.01 -12.06 -6.81
CA SER A 197 -11.41 -12.29 -5.48
C SER A 197 -10.08 -13.06 -5.60
N SER A 198 -10.05 -14.08 -6.46
CA SER A 198 -8.84 -14.84 -6.77
C SER A 198 -7.75 -13.98 -7.40
N LYS A 199 -8.10 -13.16 -8.41
CA LYS A 199 -7.16 -12.21 -9.03
C LYS A 199 -6.63 -11.17 -8.06
N LEU A 200 -7.50 -10.61 -7.22
CA LEU A 200 -7.13 -9.64 -6.19
C LEU A 200 -6.14 -10.27 -5.20
N SER A 201 -6.47 -11.45 -4.68
CA SER A 201 -5.61 -12.19 -3.75
C SER A 201 -4.23 -12.47 -4.36
N ALA A 202 -4.19 -12.98 -5.59
CA ALA A 202 -2.93 -13.27 -6.28
C ALA A 202 -2.08 -12.00 -6.47
N LYS A 203 -2.69 -10.85 -6.80
CA LYS A 203 -1.97 -9.58 -6.95
C LYS A 203 -1.42 -9.04 -5.62
N LEU A 204 -2.21 -9.08 -4.55
CA LEU A 204 -1.78 -8.67 -3.21
C LEU A 204 -0.61 -9.53 -2.73
N ALA A 205 -0.73 -10.85 -2.86
CA ALA A 205 0.33 -11.78 -2.50
C ALA A 205 1.59 -11.59 -3.36
N THR A 206 1.43 -11.29 -4.65
CA THR A 206 2.54 -10.96 -5.56
C THR A 206 3.26 -9.68 -5.13
N ILE A 207 2.54 -8.65 -4.68
CA ILE A 207 3.15 -7.42 -4.14
C ILE A 207 3.99 -7.78 -2.91
N ALA A 208 3.38 -8.45 -1.92
CA ALA A 208 4.07 -8.83 -0.69
C ALA A 208 5.34 -9.67 -0.95
N MET A 209 5.25 -10.65 -1.86
CA MET A 209 6.37 -11.52 -2.21
C MET A 209 7.48 -10.80 -2.98
N ASN A 210 7.14 -9.92 -3.94
CA ASN A 210 8.15 -9.13 -4.65
C ASN A 210 8.87 -8.16 -3.72
N THR A 211 8.15 -7.52 -2.80
CA THR A 211 8.77 -6.67 -1.78
C THR A 211 9.75 -7.47 -0.92
N LEU A 212 9.34 -8.65 -0.43
CA LEU A 212 10.19 -9.50 0.38
C LEU A 212 11.46 -9.96 -0.36
N ILE A 213 11.34 -10.36 -1.62
CA ILE A 213 12.47 -10.91 -2.39
C ILE A 213 13.39 -9.81 -2.90
N ARG A 214 12.82 -8.75 -3.49
CA ARG A 214 13.58 -7.72 -4.21
C ARG A 214 14.03 -6.60 -3.28
N ALA A 215 13.13 -6.07 -2.46
CA ALA A 215 13.44 -4.99 -1.53
C ALA A 215 13.94 -5.49 -0.17
N GLN A 216 13.94 -6.82 0.07
CA GLN A 216 14.43 -7.45 1.30
C GLN A 216 13.75 -6.90 2.57
N THR A 217 12.47 -6.55 2.46
CA THR A 217 11.65 -6.03 3.56
C THR A 217 10.21 -6.49 3.42
N ASN A 218 9.40 -6.34 4.47
CA ASN A 218 7.99 -6.67 4.42
C ASN A 218 7.17 -5.41 4.23
N ILE A 219 6.23 -5.45 3.28
CA ILE A 219 5.17 -4.46 3.23
C ILE A 219 4.21 -4.68 4.41
N LYS A 220 3.81 -3.61 5.07
CA LYS A 220 2.86 -3.63 6.18
C LYS A 220 1.56 -2.96 5.80
N GLU A 221 1.65 -1.80 5.19
CA GLU A 221 0.47 -1.01 4.87
C GLU A 221 0.65 -0.28 3.54
N ILE A 222 -0.44 -0.14 2.79
CA ILE A 222 -0.55 0.76 1.63
C ILE A 222 -1.75 1.66 1.87
N HIS A 223 -1.55 2.97 1.76
CA HIS A 223 -2.61 3.94 1.94
C HIS A 223 -2.94 4.58 0.58
N ILE A 224 -4.24 4.62 0.29
CA ILE A 224 -4.80 5.06 -0.97
C ILE A 224 -5.88 6.08 -0.67
N HIS A 225 -5.80 7.23 -1.32
CA HIS A 225 -6.80 8.28 -1.23
C HIS A 225 -7.88 8.09 -2.30
N ASP A 226 -9.16 8.12 -1.91
CA ASP A 226 -10.29 8.04 -2.84
C ASP A 226 -10.83 9.45 -3.15
N LEU A 227 -10.64 9.92 -4.39
CA LEU A 227 -11.04 11.27 -4.81
C LEU A 227 -12.57 11.49 -4.86
N ARG A 228 -13.39 10.46 -4.62
CA ARG A 228 -14.85 10.61 -4.51
C ARG A 228 -15.28 11.11 -3.13
N ASP A 229 -14.47 10.84 -2.12
CA ASP A 229 -14.80 11.12 -0.73
C ASP A 229 -13.50 11.46 0.02
N ASP A 230 -13.27 12.76 0.22
CA ASP A 230 -12.08 13.30 0.87
C ASP A 230 -11.87 12.74 2.30
N LEU A 231 -12.91 12.13 2.90
CA LEU A 231 -12.87 11.54 4.24
C LEU A 231 -12.53 10.04 4.24
N GLU A 232 -12.65 9.33 3.12
CA GLU A 232 -12.42 7.89 3.03
C GLU A 232 -11.03 7.55 2.47
N ASN A 233 -10.09 7.22 3.36
CA ASN A 233 -8.82 6.60 2.97
C ASN A 233 -9.00 5.08 2.92
N ILE A 234 -8.61 4.49 1.80
CA ILE A 234 -8.51 3.04 1.63
C ILE A 234 -7.15 2.61 2.17
N VAL A 235 -7.15 1.55 2.97
CA VAL A 235 -5.94 0.94 3.49
C VAL A 235 -5.89 -0.53 3.12
N ILE A 236 -4.70 -0.97 2.72
CA ILE A 236 -4.36 -2.38 2.55
C ILE A 236 -3.36 -2.73 3.65
N LEU A 237 -3.75 -3.63 4.55
CA LEU A 237 -2.92 -4.11 5.64
C LEU A 237 -2.41 -5.53 5.34
N TYR A 238 -1.13 -5.77 5.62
CA TYR A 238 -0.45 -7.03 5.43
C TYR A 238 0.04 -7.59 6.77
N GLY A 239 -0.35 -8.83 7.03
CA GLY A 239 0.00 -9.58 8.22
C GLY A 239 0.79 -10.80 7.82
N TYR A 240 1.83 -11.12 8.59
CA TYR A 240 2.56 -12.37 8.43
C TYR A 240 2.27 -13.30 9.60
N ILE A 241 1.88 -14.53 9.29
CA ILE A 241 1.55 -15.60 10.25
C ILE A 241 2.25 -16.87 9.77
N HIS A 242 3.39 -17.23 10.37
CA HIS A 242 4.07 -18.52 10.14
C HIS A 242 4.23 -18.94 8.66
N GLY A 243 4.65 -18.03 7.77
CA GLY A 243 4.79 -18.34 6.33
C GLY A 243 3.62 -17.87 5.46
N TYR A 244 2.47 -17.58 6.07
CA TYR A 244 1.25 -17.14 5.41
C TYR A 244 1.12 -15.61 5.46
N SER A 245 0.59 -15.02 4.39
CA SER A 245 0.14 -13.63 4.40
C SER A 245 -1.34 -13.57 4.76
N LEU A 246 -1.71 -12.60 5.59
CA LEU A 246 -3.07 -12.17 5.86
C LEU A 246 -3.22 -10.78 5.23
N ASP A 247 -3.98 -10.68 4.16
CA ASP A 247 -4.17 -9.44 3.42
C ASP A 247 -5.58 -8.90 3.72
N PHE A 248 -5.67 -7.62 4.07
CA PHE A 248 -6.91 -7.00 4.52
C PHE A 248 -7.09 -5.63 3.86
N VAL A 249 -8.20 -5.42 3.16
CA VAL A 249 -8.49 -4.15 2.47
C VAL A 249 -9.75 -3.55 3.06
N ALA A 250 -9.68 -2.29 3.49
CA ALA A 250 -10.80 -1.57 4.08
C ALA A 250 -10.75 -0.06 3.77
N SER A 251 -11.87 0.62 4.01
CA SER A 251 -12.04 2.07 3.90
C SER A 251 -12.67 2.61 5.19
N GLY A 252 -12.20 3.77 5.68
CA GLY A 252 -12.74 4.45 6.86
C GLY A 252 -11.68 4.88 7.87
N ASP A 253 -12.02 4.83 9.16
CA ASP A 253 -11.14 5.17 10.27
C ASP A 253 -9.98 4.17 10.39
N LEU A 254 -8.77 4.64 10.08
CA LEU A 254 -7.56 3.81 10.06
C LEU A 254 -7.28 3.14 11.40
N PHE A 255 -7.64 3.75 12.52
CA PHE A 255 -7.36 3.21 13.84
C PHE A 255 -8.29 2.04 14.17
N GLN A 256 -9.59 2.19 13.94
CA GLN A 256 -10.56 1.11 14.10
C GLN A 256 -10.27 -0.05 13.15
N ILE A 257 -9.92 0.26 11.89
CA ILE A 257 -9.52 -0.75 10.89
C ILE A 257 -8.28 -1.52 11.36
N SER A 258 -7.24 -0.81 11.81
CA SER A 258 -6.01 -1.44 12.29
C SER A 258 -6.27 -2.34 13.50
N ASN A 259 -7.08 -1.89 14.46
CA ASN A 259 -7.48 -2.70 15.62
C ASN A 259 -8.20 -3.98 15.18
N LYS A 260 -9.18 -3.86 14.27
CA LYS A 260 -9.93 -5.02 13.78
C LYS A 260 -9.04 -6.02 13.06
N PHE A 261 -8.07 -5.52 12.29
CA PHE A 261 -7.08 -6.34 11.63
C PHE A 261 -6.16 -7.07 12.62
N LEU A 262 -5.69 -6.38 13.67
CA LEU A 262 -4.85 -6.99 14.72
C LEU A 262 -5.60 -8.08 15.48
N GLU A 263 -6.87 -7.84 15.86
CA GLU A 263 -7.73 -8.85 16.49
C GLU A 263 -7.88 -10.10 15.60
N LEU A 264 -8.13 -9.90 14.31
CA LEU A 264 -8.26 -10.98 13.34
C LEU A 264 -6.96 -11.77 13.24
N LYS A 265 -5.82 -11.07 13.11
CA LYS A 265 -4.50 -11.67 13.04
C LYS A 265 -4.19 -12.50 14.29
N GLU A 266 -4.50 -12.00 15.48
CA GLU A 266 -4.31 -12.71 16.75
C GLU A 266 -5.22 -13.94 16.89
N LYS A 267 -6.47 -13.85 16.42
CA LYS A 267 -7.41 -14.97 16.41
C LYS A 267 -6.95 -16.08 15.45
N ILE A 268 -6.47 -15.71 14.27
CA ILE A 268 -6.02 -16.64 13.22
C ILE A 268 -4.66 -17.25 13.57
N SER A 269 -3.74 -16.52 14.18
CA SER A 269 -2.39 -17.02 14.51
C SER A 269 -2.39 -18.19 15.51
N LYS A 270 -3.51 -18.42 16.21
CA LYS A 270 -3.72 -19.54 17.13
C LYS A 270 -4.11 -20.85 16.41
N GLU A 271 -4.36 -20.81 15.10
CA GLU A 271 -4.72 -21.99 14.32
C GLU A 271 -3.49 -22.81 13.94
N GLU A 272 -3.41 -24.04 14.46
CA GLU A 272 -2.26 -24.94 14.29
C GLU A 272 -1.94 -25.22 12.81
N ILE A 273 -2.95 -25.27 11.94
CA ILE A 273 -2.78 -25.56 10.51
C ILE A 273 -1.88 -24.55 9.79
N LEU A 274 -1.77 -23.32 10.31
CA LEU A 274 -0.89 -22.30 9.75
C LEU A 274 0.56 -22.45 10.19
N SER A 275 0.87 -23.40 11.07
CA SER A 275 2.26 -23.72 11.46
C SER A 275 2.88 -24.79 10.55
N GLU A 276 2.08 -25.41 9.68
CA GLU A 276 2.52 -26.40 8.70
C GLU A 276 2.78 -25.71 7.35
N ASP A 277 3.65 -26.28 6.52
CA ASP A 277 3.86 -25.78 5.16
C ASP A 277 2.66 -26.13 4.26
N PHE A 278 2.24 -25.19 3.42
CA PHE A 278 1.17 -25.44 2.46
C PHE A 278 1.62 -26.37 1.33
N VAL A 279 1.08 -27.60 1.32
CA VAL A 279 1.40 -28.64 0.32
C VAL A 279 0.43 -28.69 -0.88
N GLY A 280 -0.42 -27.68 -1.05
CA GLY A 280 -1.37 -27.60 -2.16
C GLY A 280 -2.77 -28.19 -1.92
N ASP A 281 -3.06 -28.74 -0.74
CA ASP A 281 -4.43 -29.16 -0.37
C ASP A 281 -5.13 -28.06 0.43
N LEU A 282 -6.24 -27.55 -0.10
CA LEU A 282 -7.05 -26.52 0.54
C LEU A 282 -8.02 -27.07 1.59
N LYS A 283 -8.32 -28.38 1.57
CA LYS A 283 -9.30 -28.98 2.49
C LYS A 283 -9.02 -28.69 3.97
N PRO A 284 -7.77 -28.79 4.46
CA PRO A 284 -7.46 -28.51 5.86
C PRO A 284 -7.65 -27.05 6.26
N PHE A 285 -7.70 -26.11 5.30
CA PHE A 285 -7.81 -24.67 5.57
C PHE A 285 -9.26 -24.17 5.53
N LYS A 286 -10.22 -25.01 5.08
CA LYS A 286 -11.61 -24.59 4.88
C LYS A 286 -12.28 -24.03 6.14
N HIS A 287 -11.91 -24.51 7.33
CA HIS A 287 -12.50 -24.03 8.57
C HIS A 287 -12.10 -22.60 8.90
N LEU A 288 -10.99 -22.10 8.36
CA LEU A 288 -10.54 -20.72 8.55
C LEU A 288 -11.54 -19.70 7.98
N ASN A 289 -12.41 -20.11 7.05
CA ASN A 289 -13.52 -19.27 6.56
C ASN A 289 -14.45 -18.79 7.69
N LYS A 290 -14.50 -19.48 8.84
CA LYS A 290 -15.28 -19.01 10.01
C LYS A 290 -14.83 -17.63 10.46
N TYR A 291 -13.53 -17.33 10.42
CA TYR A 291 -12.98 -16.03 10.81
C TYR A 291 -13.42 -14.93 9.84
N LEU A 292 -13.29 -15.19 8.53
CA LEU A 292 -13.70 -14.25 7.49
C LEU A 292 -15.22 -14.04 7.52
N ASN A 293 -16.03 -15.06 7.78
CA ASN A 293 -17.48 -14.90 7.86
C ASN A 293 -17.93 -14.04 9.05
N ASN A 294 -17.22 -14.11 10.17
CA ASN A 294 -17.58 -13.38 11.38
C ASN A 294 -17.15 -11.91 11.38
N LEU A 295 -16.25 -11.50 10.46
CA LEU A 295 -15.75 -10.12 10.38
C LEU A 295 -16.85 -9.06 10.21
N ILE A 296 -17.98 -9.41 9.57
CA ILE A 296 -19.13 -8.50 9.39
C ILE A 296 -20.25 -8.75 10.41
N GLN A 297 -20.39 -9.97 10.92
CA GLN A 297 -21.42 -10.27 11.91
C GLN A 297 -21.15 -9.60 13.27
N GLU A 298 -19.88 -9.34 13.58
CA GLU A 298 -19.47 -8.60 14.77
C GLU A 298 -19.63 -7.08 14.65
N SER A 299 -19.78 -6.52 13.43
CA SER A 299 -19.89 -5.07 13.17
C SER A 299 -21.32 -4.59 12.90
N ALA A 300 -22.31 -5.48 12.96
CA ALA A 300 -23.74 -5.17 12.79
C ALA A 300 -24.54 -5.22 14.11
N LYS A 301 -23.87 -5.15 15.26
CA LYS A 301 -24.47 -5.06 16.60
C LYS A 301 -24.12 -3.72 17.22
#